data_AF-A0A968A1M0-F1
#
_entry.id   AF-A0A968A1M0-F1
#
_cell.length_a   1.000
_cell.length_b   1.000
_cell.length_c   1.000
_cell.angle_alpha   90.00
_cell.angle_beta   90.00
_cell.angle_gamma   90.00
#
_symmetry.space_group_name_H-M   'P 1'
#
loop_
_entity.id
_entity.type
_entity.pdbx_description
1 polymer ?
#
loop_
_entity_poly.entity_id
_entity_poly.type
_entity_poly.pdbx_seq_one_letter_code
_entity_poly.pdbx_strand_id
1 'polypeptide(L)'
;MDNSIKSLKHHFNSNKDKVRFVALLSPNCGWCMKGAEAIRETVLDAYPNGDISVSIVWIDMLQGDNLELAQKHAPILNDFHVTHFYDADHLLGKSIAGILGGDGEIVWDIYLFYDKNTEWNAKPPLPTTYMHQLGPVYHPWIDQKHYYCGQDL
;
A
#
# COMPACT_ATOMS: atom_id res chain seq x y z
N MET A 1 12.44 -9.61 1.86
CA MET A 1 11.12 -9.23 1.34
C MET A 1 10.36 -10.52 1.06
N ASP A 2 9.13 -10.63 1.56
CA ASP A 2 8.29 -11.82 1.36
C ASP A 2 7.38 -11.60 0.13
N ASN A 3 7.25 -12.63 -0.71
CA ASN A 3 6.53 -12.56 -1.99
C ASN A 3 5.12 -13.19 -1.92
N SER A 4 4.56 -13.37 -0.73
CA SER A 4 3.31 -14.10 -0.54
C SER A 4 2.21 -13.23 0.06
N ILE A 5 1.06 -13.19 -0.63
CA ILE A 5 -0.17 -12.60 -0.08
C ILE A 5 -0.61 -13.27 1.23
N LYS A 6 -0.24 -14.54 1.44
CA LYS A 6 -0.51 -15.25 2.70
C LYS A 6 0.31 -14.66 3.85
N SER A 7 1.57 -14.31 3.59
CA SER A 7 2.45 -13.70 4.59
C SER A 7 2.01 -12.28 4.91
N LEU A 8 1.58 -11.51 3.91
CA LEU A 8 0.97 -10.19 4.13
C LEU A 8 -0.30 -10.31 4.97
N LYS A 9 -1.22 -11.21 4.61
CA LYS A 9 -2.44 -11.46 5.40
C LYS A 9 -2.10 -11.87 6.84
N HIS A 10 -1.12 -12.76 7.02
CA HIS A 10 -0.68 -13.19 8.34
C HIS A 10 -0.15 -12.01 9.15
N HIS A 11 0.77 -11.21 8.58
CA HIS A 11 1.28 -10.00 9.21
C HIS A 11 0.15 -9.04 9.60
N PHE A 12 -0.76 -8.76 8.67
CA PHE A 12 -1.89 -7.85 8.87
C PHE A 12 -2.77 -8.29 10.06
N ASN A 13 -3.07 -9.59 10.16
CA ASN A 13 -3.89 -10.12 11.25
C ASN A 13 -3.12 -10.25 12.57
N SER A 14 -1.82 -10.54 12.53
CA SER A 14 -0.98 -10.60 13.73
C SER A 14 -0.78 -9.23 14.39
N ASN A 15 -1.01 -8.13 13.66
CA ASN A 15 -0.96 -6.76 14.17
C ASN A 15 -2.36 -6.13 14.31
N LYS A 16 -3.42 -6.93 14.49
CA LYS A 16 -4.79 -6.41 14.52
C LYS A 16 -5.10 -5.52 15.72
N ASP A 17 -4.30 -5.56 16.78
CA ASP A 17 -4.38 -4.67 17.93
C ASP A 17 -3.88 -3.24 17.63
N LYS A 18 -3.26 -3.05 16.46
CA LYS A 18 -2.71 -1.79 15.97
C LYS A 18 -3.54 -1.18 14.84
N VAL A 19 -3.40 0.12 14.64
CA VAL A 19 -3.76 0.73 13.36
C VAL A 19 -2.83 0.14 12.31
N ARG A 20 -3.34 -0.17 11.12
CA ARG A 20 -2.52 -0.72 10.04
C ARG A 20 -2.59 0.18 8.83
N PHE A 21 -1.42 0.41 8.27
CA PHE A 21 -1.24 1.13 7.04
C PHE A 21 -0.66 0.18 6.01
N VAL A 22 -1.26 0.15 4.82
CA VAL A 22 -0.80 -0.65 3.69
C VAL A 22 -0.68 0.24 2.46
N ALA A 23 0.50 0.26 1.84
CA ALA A 23 0.72 0.95 0.57
C ALA A 23 1.05 -0.05 -0.53
N LEU A 24 0.50 0.16 -1.73
CA LEU A 24 0.86 -0.59 -2.93
C LEU A 24 1.62 0.33 -3.88
N LEU A 25 2.90 0.07 -4.13
CA LEU A 25 3.80 0.96 -4.87
C LEU A 25 4.52 0.22 -5.99
N SER A 26 4.63 0.85 -7.16
CA SER A 26 5.55 0.38 -8.20
C SER A 26 6.97 0.83 -7.89
N PRO A 27 7.96 -0.07 -7.99
CA PRO A 27 9.34 0.27 -7.69
C PRO A 27 9.98 1.23 -8.71
N ASN A 28 9.53 1.27 -9.98
CA ASN A 28 10.10 2.18 -11.00
C ASN A 28 9.34 3.52 -11.13
N CYS A 29 8.40 3.82 -10.23
CA CYS A 29 7.55 4.99 -10.31
C CYS A 29 8.12 6.14 -9.46
N GLY A 30 8.75 7.12 -10.11
CA GLY A 30 9.37 8.27 -9.43
C GLY A 30 8.39 9.14 -8.62
N TRP A 31 7.10 9.16 -8.98
CA TRP A 31 6.05 9.85 -8.21
C TRP A 31 5.60 9.04 -6.99
N CYS A 32 5.42 7.74 -7.15
CA CYS A 32 5.11 6.81 -6.06
C CYS A 32 6.16 6.89 -4.94
N MET A 33 7.43 7.08 -5.30
CA MET A 33 8.52 7.26 -4.33
C MET A 33 8.39 8.57 -3.54
N LYS A 34 7.97 9.67 -4.18
CA LYS A 34 7.71 10.94 -3.48
C LYS A 34 6.53 10.85 -2.52
N GLY A 35 5.46 10.14 -2.92
CA GLY A 35 4.33 9.91 -2.03
C GLY A 35 4.72 9.02 -0.84
N ALA A 36 5.56 8.03 -1.06
CA ALA A 36 6.09 7.21 0.03
C ALA A 36 6.99 7.98 1.00
N GLU A 37 7.81 8.92 0.51
CA GLU A 37 8.59 9.85 1.34
C GLU A 37 7.68 10.76 2.17
N ALA A 38 6.63 11.34 1.58
CA ALA A 38 5.66 12.14 2.31
C ALA A 38 5.00 11.35 3.45
N ILE A 39 4.66 10.08 3.22
CA ILE A 39 4.06 9.22 4.25
C ILE A 39 5.02 8.91 5.39
N ARG A 40 6.32 8.77 5.10
CA ARG A 40 7.31 8.66 6.18
C ARG A 40 7.24 9.90 7.09
N GLU A 41 7.20 11.09 6.52
CA GLU A 41 7.14 12.34 7.28
C GLU A 41 5.79 12.52 8.02
N THR A 42 4.65 12.20 7.38
CA THR A 42 3.32 12.51 7.93
C THR A 42 2.77 11.42 8.84
N VAL A 43 3.16 10.16 8.65
CA VAL A 43 2.65 9.02 9.43
C VAL A 43 3.67 8.55 10.46
N LEU A 44 4.92 8.33 10.06
CA LEU A 44 5.94 7.77 10.95
C LEU A 44 6.52 8.84 11.88
N ASP A 45 6.89 10.02 11.36
CA ASP A 45 7.50 11.06 12.19
C ASP A 45 6.48 11.79 13.08
N ALA A 46 5.21 11.88 12.65
CA ALA A 46 4.14 12.49 13.45
C ALA A 46 3.69 11.58 14.61
N TYR A 47 3.83 10.26 14.46
CA TYR A 47 3.43 9.27 15.45
C TYR A 47 4.58 8.30 15.80
N PRO A 48 5.70 8.79 16.36
CA PRO A 48 6.88 7.96 16.63
C PRO A 48 6.64 6.89 17.70
N ASN A 49 5.64 7.11 18.58
CA ASN A 49 5.13 6.14 19.55
C ASN A 49 3.74 5.61 19.17
N GLY A 50 3.31 5.88 17.93
CA GLY A 50 2.02 5.46 17.42
C GLY A 50 1.95 3.94 17.36
N ASP A 51 0.84 3.38 17.81
CA ASP A 51 0.58 1.95 17.72
C ASP A 51 0.11 1.61 16.30
N ILE A 52 1.04 1.72 15.35
CA ILE A 52 0.84 1.52 13.92
C ILE A 52 1.75 0.41 13.38
N SER A 53 1.22 -0.39 12.46
CA SER A 53 2.01 -1.33 11.65
C SER A 53 1.96 -0.91 10.18
N VAL A 54 3.13 -0.76 9.56
CA VAL A 54 3.24 -0.34 8.17
C VAL A 54 3.64 -1.51 7.29
N SER A 55 2.85 -1.77 6.24
CA SER A 55 3.15 -2.76 5.20
C SER A 55 3.33 -2.06 3.86
N ILE A 56 4.52 -2.15 3.28
CA ILE A 56 4.79 -1.65 1.94
C ILE A 56 4.79 -2.83 0.98
N VAL A 57 3.88 -2.82 0.01
CA VAL A 57 3.72 -3.87 -0.99
C VAL A 57 4.21 -3.34 -2.32
N TRP A 58 5.33 -3.88 -2.78
CA TRP A 58 5.89 -3.56 -4.08
C TRP A 58 5.18 -4.38 -5.16
N ILE A 59 4.65 -3.74 -6.20
CA ILE A 59 3.82 -4.39 -7.23
C ILE A 59 4.37 -4.06 -8.63
N ASP A 60 4.39 -5.06 -9.52
CA ASP A 60 4.94 -4.90 -10.87
C ASP A 60 3.95 -4.23 -11.82
N MET A 61 4.01 -2.91 -12.01
CA MET A 61 3.04 -2.19 -12.85
C MET A 61 3.66 -1.51 -14.05
N LEU A 62 4.91 -1.07 -13.94
CA LEU A 62 5.65 -0.40 -14.99
C LEU A 62 6.64 -1.35 -15.66
N GLN A 63 6.99 -1.04 -16.91
CA GLN A 63 8.03 -1.77 -17.61
C GLN A 63 9.34 -1.72 -16.82
N GLY A 64 9.90 -2.89 -16.53
CA GLY A 64 11.14 -3.03 -15.76
C GLY A 64 10.93 -3.16 -14.26
N ASP A 65 9.69 -3.06 -13.74
CA ASP A 65 9.42 -3.45 -12.35
C ASP A 65 9.77 -4.92 -12.14
N ASN A 66 10.46 -5.20 -11.04
CA ASN A 66 10.82 -6.53 -10.61
C ASN A 66 11.27 -6.51 -9.13
N LEU A 67 11.47 -7.70 -8.57
CA LEU A 67 11.90 -7.91 -7.19
C LEU A 67 13.24 -7.23 -6.87
N GLU A 68 14.21 -7.25 -7.80
CA GLU A 68 15.53 -6.64 -7.59
C GLU A 68 15.40 -5.13 -7.41
N LEU A 69 14.59 -4.47 -8.25
CA LEU A 69 14.34 -3.04 -8.14
C LEU A 69 13.54 -2.70 -6.87
N ALA A 70 12.54 -3.52 -6.52
CA ALA A 70 11.81 -3.38 -5.26
C ALA A 70 12.74 -3.49 -4.05
N GLN A 71 13.65 -4.46 -4.03
CA GLN A 71 14.65 -4.62 -2.97
C GLN A 71 15.63 -3.44 -2.92
N LYS A 72 15.99 -2.88 -4.07
CA LYS A 72 16.87 -1.71 -4.16
C LYS A 72 16.21 -0.44 -3.57
N HIS A 73 14.90 -0.28 -3.72
CA HIS A 73 14.17 0.91 -3.26
C HIS A 73 13.54 0.76 -1.86
N ALA A 74 13.33 -0.46 -1.38
CA ALA A 74 12.85 -0.73 -0.02
C ALA A 74 13.57 0.08 1.07
N PRO A 75 14.92 0.26 1.04
CA PRO A 75 15.63 1.04 2.05
C PRO A 75 15.23 2.52 2.17
N ILE A 76 14.56 3.10 1.17
CA ILE A 76 14.09 4.49 1.22
C ILE A 76 13.02 4.68 2.33
N LEU A 77 12.26 3.62 2.61
CA LEU A 77 11.22 3.57 3.65
C LEU A 77 11.65 2.69 4.83
N ASN A 78 12.95 2.63 5.11
CA ASN A 78 13.47 1.79 6.17
C ASN A 78 13.16 2.39 7.54
N ASP A 79 12.19 1.81 8.23
CA ASP A 79 11.82 2.12 9.61
C ASP A 79 11.44 0.84 10.35
N PHE A 80 11.58 0.82 11.69
CA PHE A 80 11.32 -0.37 12.50
C PHE A 80 9.85 -0.81 12.51
N HIS A 81 8.92 0.08 12.17
CA HIS A 81 7.50 -0.22 12.02
C HIS A 81 7.13 -0.77 10.62
N VAL A 82 8.08 -0.75 9.67
CA VAL A 82 7.84 -1.06 8.26
C VAL A 82 8.20 -2.51 7.96
N THR A 83 7.30 -3.21 7.27
CA THR A 83 7.57 -4.52 6.68
C THR A 83 7.26 -4.49 5.19
N HIS A 84 8.21 -4.99 4.39
CA HIS A 84 8.08 -5.00 2.94
C HIS A 84 7.65 -6.36 2.39
N PHE A 85 6.70 -6.30 1.46
CA PHE A 85 6.17 -7.42 0.71
C PHE A 85 6.29 -7.13 -0.79
N TYR A 86 6.16 -8.18 -1.59
CA TYR A 86 6.20 -8.09 -3.05
C TYR A 86 5.03 -8.86 -3.67
N ASP A 87 4.38 -8.27 -4.66
CA ASP A 87 3.18 -8.77 -5.33
C ASP A 87 3.39 -8.79 -6.86
N ALA A 88 4.20 -9.75 -7.33
CA ALA A 88 4.49 -9.91 -8.76
C ALA A 88 3.24 -10.27 -9.60
N ASP A 89 2.29 -10.98 -8.99
CA ASP A 89 1.09 -11.51 -9.67
C ASP A 89 -0.14 -10.57 -9.57
N HIS A 90 0.05 -9.40 -8.96
CA HIS A 90 -0.98 -8.38 -8.70
C HIS A 90 -2.16 -8.89 -7.85
N LEU A 91 -1.94 -9.88 -7.00
CA LEU A 91 -3.01 -10.53 -6.24
C LEU A 91 -3.67 -9.55 -5.26
N LEU A 92 -2.88 -8.72 -4.59
CA LEU A 92 -3.42 -7.71 -3.69
C LEU A 92 -4.04 -6.56 -4.50
N GLY A 93 -3.34 -6.08 -5.54
CA GLY A 93 -3.83 -5.00 -6.39
C GLY A 93 -5.20 -5.30 -6.98
N LYS A 94 -5.42 -6.52 -7.50
CA LYS A 94 -6.72 -7.00 -8.00
C LYS A 94 -7.77 -7.12 -6.89
N SER A 95 -7.37 -7.65 -5.73
CA SER A 95 -8.29 -7.88 -4.61
C SER A 95 -8.80 -6.56 -4.02
N ILE A 96 -7.92 -5.56 -3.89
CA ILE A 96 -8.30 -4.22 -3.41
C ILE A 96 -9.14 -3.49 -4.47
N ALA A 97 -8.77 -3.57 -5.76
CA ALA A 97 -9.58 -2.98 -6.82
C ALA A 97 -11.03 -3.48 -6.78
N GLY A 98 -11.24 -4.80 -6.66
CA GLY A 98 -12.59 -5.40 -6.59
C GLY A 98 -13.43 -4.92 -5.40
N ILE A 99 -12.84 -4.74 -4.21
CA ILE A 99 -13.60 -4.21 -3.06
C ILE A 99 -13.87 -2.70 -3.18
N LEU A 100 -13.08 -1.97 -3.98
CA LEU A 100 -13.26 -0.54 -4.27
C LEU A 100 -14.13 -0.30 -5.52
N GLY A 101 -14.69 -1.34 -6.15
CA GLY A 101 -15.59 -1.24 -7.30
C GLY A 101 -14.93 -1.32 -8.68
N GLY A 102 -13.62 -1.59 -8.75
CA GLY A 102 -12.86 -1.85 -9.97
C GLY A 102 -12.70 -3.34 -10.25
N ASP A 103 -13.78 -4.09 -10.39
CA ASP A 103 -13.71 -5.53 -10.69
C ASP A 103 -12.96 -5.79 -12.01
N GLY A 104 -11.90 -6.60 -11.95
CA GLY A 104 -11.04 -6.90 -13.11
C GLY A 104 -9.88 -5.92 -13.32
N GLU A 105 -9.82 -4.85 -12.54
CA GLU A 105 -8.76 -3.85 -12.57
C GLU A 105 -7.63 -4.18 -11.58
N ILE A 106 -6.54 -3.40 -11.63
CA ILE A 106 -5.42 -3.50 -10.69
C ILE A 106 -5.19 -2.13 -10.07
N VAL A 107 -5.27 -2.03 -8.74
CA VAL A 107 -4.93 -0.80 -8.03
C VAL A 107 -3.45 -0.80 -7.62
N TRP A 108 -2.84 0.37 -7.69
CA TRP A 108 -1.50 0.69 -7.23
C TRP A 108 -1.40 2.21 -6.99
N ASP A 109 -0.31 2.64 -6.38
CA ASP A 109 -0.12 4.01 -5.90
C ASP A 109 -1.28 4.46 -5.00
N ILE A 110 -1.60 3.57 -4.05
CA ILE A 110 -2.70 3.69 -3.11
C ILE A 110 -2.21 3.43 -1.69
N TYR A 111 -2.82 4.14 -0.76
CA TYR A 111 -2.51 4.15 0.66
C TYR A 111 -3.77 3.83 1.44
N LEU A 112 -3.73 2.76 2.23
CA LEU A 112 -4.91 2.15 2.85
C LEU A 112 -4.72 2.17 4.37
N PHE A 113 -5.69 2.74 5.08
CA PHE A 113 -5.72 2.75 6.54
C PHE A 113 -6.80 1.83 7.07
N TYR A 114 -6.45 1.06 8.10
CA TYR A 114 -7.33 0.13 8.77
C TYR A 114 -7.28 0.34 10.28
N ASP A 115 -8.45 0.44 10.89
CA ASP A 115 -8.57 0.53 12.35
C ASP A 115 -8.15 -0.77 13.04
N LYS A 116 -7.97 -0.66 14.36
CA LYS A 116 -7.78 -1.80 15.25
C LYS A 116 -8.94 -2.79 15.13
N ASN A 117 -8.65 -4.06 15.32
CA ASN A 117 -9.55 -5.21 15.27
C ASN A 117 -10.15 -5.55 13.90
N THR A 118 -9.87 -4.78 12.84
CA THR A 118 -10.23 -5.18 11.46
C THR A 118 -9.47 -6.46 11.07
N GLU A 119 -10.13 -7.44 10.46
CA GLU A 119 -9.50 -8.72 10.12
C GLU A 119 -9.56 -8.99 8.61
N TRP A 120 -8.45 -9.48 8.07
CA TRP A 120 -8.41 -10.02 6.73
C TRP A 120 -8.81 -11.49 6.74
N ASN A 121 -10.05 -11.75 6.33
CA ASN A 121 -10.63 -13.09 6.22
C ASN A 121 -10.36 -13.70 4.84
N ALA A 122 -11.38 -14.19 4.13
CA ALA A 122 -11.20 -14.75 2.79
C ALA A 122 -10.78 -13.69 1.76
N LYS A 123 -11.31 -12.47 1.89
CA LYS A 123 -10.98 -11.29 1.09
C LYS A 123 -10.38 -10.20 1.99
N PRO A 124 -9.56 -9.27 1.44
CA PRO A 124 -9.13 -8.11 2.19
C PRO A 124 -10.37 -7.33 2.69
N PRO A 125 -10.30 -6.75 3.89
CA PRO A 125 -11.38 -5.92 4.40
C PRO A 125 -11.42 -4.59 3.64
N LEU A 126 -12.55 -3.88 3.71
CA LEU A 126 -12.58 -2.48 3.28
C LEU A 126 -11.65 -1.66 4.18
N PRO A 127 -10.85 -0.75 3.61
CA PRO A 127 -10.11 0.20 4.41
C PRO A 127 -11.07 1.15 5.13
N THR A 128 -10.71 1.58 6.34
CA THR A 128 -11.42 2.66 7.06
C THR A 128 -11.39 3.95 6.22
N THR A 129 -10.23 4.26 5.66
CA THR A 129 -10.03 5.34 4.68
C THR A 129 -8.86 5.01 3.76
N TYR A 130 -8.80 5.66 2.61
CA TYR A 130 -7.71 5.50 1.66
C TYR A 130 -7.44 6.78 0.86
N MET A 131 -6.28 6.82 0.24
CA MET A 131 -5.81 7.89 -0.64
C MET A 131 -5.11 7.25 -1.84
N HIS A 132 -5.21 7.83 -3.03
CA HIS A 132 -4.52 7.34 -4.23
C HIS A 132 -3.95 8.50 -5.06
N GLN A 133 -2.86 8.25 -5.79
CA GLN A 133 -2.19 9.29 -6.59
C GLN A 133 -2.42 9.19 -8.09
N LEU A 134 -3.23 8.23 -8.54
CA LEU A 134 -3.49 8.01 -9.95
C LEU A 134 -4.84 8.60 -10.35
N GLY A 135 -4.78 9.64 -11.18
CA GLY A 135 -5.96 10.35 -11.65
C GLY A 135 -6.86 9.50 -12.56
N PRO A 136 -7.97 10.09 -13.05
CA PRO A 136 -9.02 9.36 -13.75
C PRO A 136 -8.58 8.78 -15.11
N VAL A 137 -7.43 9.21 -15.64
CA VAL A 137 -6.84 8.63 -16.85
C VAL A 137 -6.33 7.20 -16.59
N TYR A 138 -5.83 6.93 -15.38
CA TYR A 138 -5.25 5.64 -15.01
C TYR A 138 -6.23 4.80 -14.19
N HIS A 139 -6.96 5.40 -13.26
CA HIS A 139 -8.02 4.74 -12.48
C HIS A 139 -9.34 5.53 -12.58
N PRO A 140 -10.09 5.43 -13.69
CA PRO A 140 -11.38 6.13 -13.83
C PRO A 140 -12.47 5.61 -12.87
N TRP A 141 -12.27 4.41 -12.34
CA TRP A 141 -13.24 3.65 -11.54
C TRP A 141 -13.12 3.89 -10.04
N ILE A 142 -11.99 4.41 -9.56
CA ILE A 142 -11.78 4.69 -8.12
C ILE A 142 -12.36 6.06 -7.76
N ASP A 143 -12.84 6.23 -6.51
CA ASP A 143 -13.44 7.49 -6.07
C ASP A 143 -12.39 8.62 -6.11
N GLN A 144 -12.65 9.62 -6.96
CA GLN A 144 -11.75 10.76 -7.16
C GLN A 144 -11.74 11.74 -5.98
N LYS A 145 -12.67 11.61 -5.02
CA LYS A 145 -12.60 12.34 -3.75
C LYS A 145 -11.42 11.93 -2.89
N HIS A 146 -10.84 10.76 -3.16
CA HIS A 146 -9.68 10.20 -2.48
C HIS A 146 -8.37 10.41 -3.26
N TYR A 147 -8.38 11.26 -4.29
CA TYR A 147 -7.21 11.58 -5.11
C TYR A 147 -6.34 12.64 -4.43
N TYR A 148 -5.07 12.32 -4.16
CA TYR A 148 -4.09 13.20 -3.52
C TYR A 148 -2.71 13.05 -4.18
N CYS A 149 -1.96 14.15 -4.32
CA CYS A 149 -0.65 14.14 -4.97
C CYS A 149 0.35 15.05 -4.24
N GLY A 150 1.59 14.60 -4.09
CA GLY A 150 2.66 15.41 -3.51
C GLY A 150 2.45 15.73 -2.02
N GLN A 151 2.47 17.03 -1.68
CA GLN A 151 2.33 17.51 -0.28
C GLN A 151 0.91 17.41 0.28
N ASP A 152 -0.07 17.05 -0.56
CA ASP A 152 -1.45 16.86 -0.14
C ASP A 152 -1.72 15.43 0.39
N LEU A 153 -0.67 14.60 0.49
CA LEU A 153 -0.69 13.27 1.14
C LEU A 153 -0.46 13.32 2.65
#